data_AF-A0A943PW73-F1
#
_entry.id   AF-A0A943PW73-F1
#
_cell.length_a   1.000
_cell.length_b   1.000
_cell.length_c   1.000
_cell.angle_alpha   90.00
_cell.angle_beta   90.00
_cell.angle_gamma   90.00
#
_symmetry.space_group_name_H-M   'P 1'
#
loop_
_entity.id
_entity.type
_entity.pdbx_description
1 polymer ?
#
loop_
_entity_poly.entity_id
_entity_poly.type
_entity_poly.pdbx_seq_one_letter_code
_entity_poly.pdbx_strand_id
1 'polypeptide(L)'
;MGNKFKWKIWERFDLDDKFFVEPSVQLTFGRVSSEDYTTSEGVKVEQDTAYTFVGDVGTAVGYKFSDKGNVYARASLVKEFKGDIDTKYSYDGATEYTSEDLSDTWREFGVGVNYRIKENVNMYVDIQRKEEATVENKWQANLGF
;
A
#
# COMPACT_ATOMS: atom_id res chain seq x y z
N MET A 1 6.44 -14.84 9.53
CA MET A 1 7.06 -13.47 9.53
C MET A 1 7.72 -13.20 8.17
N GLY A 2 7.19 -12.25 7.39
CA GLY A 2 7.61 -11.98 6.00
C GLY A 2 8.41 -10.67 5.84
N ASN A 3 9.27 -10.60 4.83
CA ASN A 3 10.08 -9.41 4.53
C ASN A 3 9.43 -8.59 3.41
N LYS A 4 9.45 -7.26 3.53
CA LYS A 4 8.98 -6.34 2.49
C LYS A 4 10.05 -5.32 2.16
N PHE A 5 10.20 -5.03 0.87
CA PHE A 5 11.15 -4.06 0.34
C PHE A 5 10.41 -3.08 -0.57
N LYS A 6 10.67 -1.78 -0.38
CA LYS A 6 9.93 -0.71 -1.04
C LYS A 6 10.88 0.33 -1.61
N TRP A 7 10.69 0.67 -2.88
CA TRP A 7 11.32 1.80 -3.54
C TRP A 7 10.26 2.80 -3.94
N LYS A 8 10.50 4.09 -3.70
CA LYS A 8 9.66 5.17 -4.16
C LYS A 8 10.54 6.27 -4.75
N ILE A 9 10.16 6.74 -5.92
CA ILE A 9 10.74 7.92 -6.58
C ILE A 9 9.61 8.93 -6.76
N TRP A 10 9.90 10.18 -6.45
CA TRP A 10 8.99 11.30 -6.65
C TRP A 10 9.82 12.53 -6.92
N GLU A 11 9.27 13.45 -7.70
CA GLU A 11 9.89 14.76 -7.95
C GLU A 11 8.80 15.79 -7.87
N ARG A 12 9.08 16.90 -7.19
CA ARG A 12 8.12 18.00 -7.04
C ARG A 12 8.46 19.10 -8.02
N PHE A 13 7.47 19.51 -8.79
CA PHE A 13 7.54 20.65 -9.68
C PHE A 13 6.63 21.76 -9.15
N ASP A 14 7.23 22.86 -8.72
CA ASP A 14 6.47 24.08 -8.42
C ASP A 14 6.07 24.73 -9.76
N LEU A 15 4.77 24.87 -9.97
CA LEU A 15 4.19 25.50 -11.17
C LEU A 15 4.25 27.02 -11.07
N ASP A 16 4.06 27.53 -9.86
CA ASP A 16 4.28 28.92 -9.46
C ASP A 16 4.57 28.97 -7.94
N ASP A 17 4.55 30.17 -7.36
CA ASP A 17 4.81 30.39 -5.93
C ASP A 17 3.80 29.69 -5.00
N LYS A 18 2.64 29.28 -5.51
CA LYS A 18 1.53 28.69 -4.76
C LYS A 18 1.23 27.26 -5.16
N PHE A 19 1.28 26.90 -6.43
CA PHE A 19 0.86 25.60 -6.92
C PHE A 19 2.03 24.69 -7.22
N PHE A 20 1.83 23.39 -6.98
CA PHE A 20 2.81 22.36 -7.31
C PHE A 20 2.13 21.08 -7.79
N VAL A 21 2.90 20.30 -8.52
CA VAL A 21 2.58 18.93 -8.91
C VAL A 21 3.75 18.02 -8.52
N GLU A 22 3.45 16.83 -8.03
CA GLU A 22 4.44 15.85 -7.59
C GLU A 22 4.07 14.47 -8.16
N PRO A 23 4.52 14.13 -9.37
CA PRO A 23 4.44 12.77 -9.88
C PRO A 23 5.29 11.82 -9.03
N SER A 24 4.85 10.57 -8.93
CA SER A 24 5.51 9.54 -8.14
C SER A 24 5.32 8.16 -8.74
N VAL A 25 6.32 7.30 -8.53
CA VAL A 25 6.31 5.89 -8.88
C VAL A 25 6.85 5.11 -7.69
N GLN A 26 6.18 4.03 -7.31
CA GLN A 26 6.57 3.15 -6.23
C GLN A 26 6.53 1.69 -6.68
N LEU A 27 7.53 0.92 -6.24
CA LEU A 27 7.60 -0.53 -6.40
C LEU A 27 7.76 -1.17 -5.03
N THR A 28 6.91 -2.14 -4.72
CA THR A 28 6.96 -2.90 -3.49
C THR A 28 7.09 -4.38 -3.80
N PHE A 29 8.15 -4.99 -3.27
CA PHE A 29 8.39 -6.43 -3.32
C PHE A 29 8.18 -7.01 -1.92
N GLY A 30 7.43 -8.09 -1.81
CA GLY A 30 7.16 -8.75 -0.54
C GLY A 30 7.39 -10.25 -0.65
N ARG A 31 7.78 -10.84 0.48
CA ARG A 31 7.83 -12.28 0.68
C ARG A 31 7.05 -12.59 1.95
N VAL A 32 6.02 -13.40 1.83
CA VAL A 32 5.31 -13.98 2.98
C VAL A 32 5.90 -15.37 3.20
N SER A 33 6.47 -15.59 4.38
CA SER A 33 7.07 -16.87 4.75
C SER A 33 5.98 -17.91 5.00
N SER A 34 6.27 -19.17 4.68
CA SER A 34 5.40 -20.31 4.96
C SER A 34 5.12 -20.45 6.46
N GLU A 35 3.90 -20.87 6.81
CA GLU A 35 3.54 -21.31 8.16
C GLU A 35 2.86 -22.68 8.08
N ASP A 36 3.38 -23.62 8.88
CA ASP A 36 2.80 -24.96 9.02
C ASP A 36 2.08 -25.03 10.36
N TYR A 37 0.78 -25.36 10.35
CA TYR A 37 0.03 -25.55 11.59
C TYR A 37 -0.95 -26.73 11.50
N THR A 38 -1.19 -27.36 12.65
CA THR A 38 -2.19 -28.43 12.79
C THR A 38 -3.34 -27.91 13.64
N THR A 39 -4.56 -27.96 13.10
CA THR A 39 -5.77 -27.57 13.84
C THR A 39 -6.07 -28.57 14.96
N SER A 40 -6.86 -28.18 15.97
CA SER A 40 -7.30 -29.09 17.04
C SER A 40 -8.05 -30.33 16.53
N GLU A 41 -8.65 -30.22 15.35
CA GLU A 41 -9.37 -31.28 14.66
C GLU A 41 -8.46 -32.22 13.84
N GLY A 42 -7.13 -32.01 13.84
CA GLY A 42 -6.15 -32.88 13.18
C GLY A 42 -5.85 -32.56 11.71
N VAL A 43 -6.39 -31.46 11.16
CA VAL A 43 -6.08 -31.00 9.80
C VAL A 43 -4.71 -30.33 9.79
N LYS A 44 -3.80 -30.81 8.94
CA LYS A 44 -2.51 -30.17 8.65
C LYS A 44 -2.68 -29.14 7.54
N VAL A 45 -2.23 -27.92 7.80
CA VAL A 45 -2.17 -26.83 6.82
C VAL A 45 -0.70 -26.52 6.58
N GLU A 46 -0.28 -26.69 5.33
CA GLU A 46 1.04 -26.32 4.82
C GLU A 46 0.83 -25.17 3.83
N GLN A 47 1.30 -23.97 4.15
CA GLN A 47 1.15 -22.81 3.28
C GLN A 47 2.51 -22.46 2.67
N ASP A 48 2.62 -22.47 1.33
CA ASP A 48 3.88 -22.22 0.64
C ASP A 48 4.30 -20.74 0.70
N THR A 49 5.59 -20.49 0.46
CA THR A 49 6.14 -19.12 0.44
C THR A 49 5.54 -18.32 -0.72
N ALA A 50 4.78 -17.27 -0.40
CA ALA A 50 4.21 -16.35 -1.38
C ALA A 50 5.12 -15.14 -1.65
N TYR A 51 5.14 -14.69 -2.90
CA TYR A 51 5.85 -13.48 -3.33
C TYR A 51 4.86 -12.46 -3.88
N THR A 52 4.95 -11.22 -3.39
CA THR A 52 4.11 -10.13 -3.85
C THR A 52 4.92 -9.12 -4.66
N PHE A 53 4.43 -8.70 -5.83
CA PHE A 53 5.00 -7.61 -6.61
C PHE A 53 3.93 -6.57 -6.93
N VAL A 54 4.06 -5.39 -6.31
CA VAL A 54 3.09 -4.29 -6.43
C VAL A 54 3.77 -3.08 -7.05
N GLY A 55 3.16 -2.54 -8.10
CA GLY A 55 3.52 -1.26 -8.70
C GLY A 55 2.46 -0.20 -8.42
N ASP A 56 2.89 1.02 -8.14
CA ASP A 56 2.04 2.18 -7.86
C ASP A 56 2.57 3.38 -8.67
N VAL A 57 1.69 3.99 -9.45
CA VAL A 57 1.97 5.23 -10.17
C VAL A 57 0.92 6.25 -9.76
N GLY A 58 1.36 7.42 -9.32
CA GLY A 58 0.45 8.45 -8.84
C GLY A 58 1.00 9.85 -8.92
N THR A 59 0.15 10.81 -8.64
CA THR A 59 0.47 12.23 -8.65
C THR A 59 -0.22 12.93 -7.49
N ALA A 60 0.48 13.86 -6.85
CA ALA A 60 -0.13 14.84 -5.97
C ALA A 60 -0.15 16.22 -6.62
N VAL A 61 -1.22 16.98 -6.39
CA VAL A 61 -1.34 18.41 -6.73
C VAL A 61 -1.63 19.17 -5.47
N GLY A 62 -1.03 20.34 -5.29
CA GLY A 62 -1.24 21.08 -4.06
C GLY A 62 -1.07 22.58 -4.17
N TYR A 63 -1.52 23.25 -3.12
CA TYR A 63 -1.57 24.69 -2.94
C TYR A 63 -0.87 25.08 -1.64
N LYS A 64 0.17 25.90 -1.73
CA LYS A 64 0.86 26.58 -0.63
C LYS A 64 0.00 27.78 -0.21
N PHE A 65 -0.62 27.68 0.95
CA PHE A 65 -1.35 28.80 1.55
C PHE A 65 -0.44 29.73 2.35
N SER A 66 0.78 29.28 2.67
CA SER A 66 1.84 30.08 3.30
C SER A 66 3.20 29.40 3.11
N ASP A 67 4.29 30.09 3.44
CA ASP A 67 5.64 29.49 3.47
C ASP A 67 5.77 28.34 4.49
N LYS A 68 4.80 28.24 5.41
CA LYS A 68 4.73 27.24 6.47
C LYS A 68 3.78 26.10 6.15
N GLY A 69 3.00 26.13 5.08
CA GLY A 69 2.01 25.07 4.89
C GLY A 69 1.38 24.99 3.52
N ASN A 70 0.96 23.77 3.20
CA ASN A 70 0.28 23.44 1.96
C ASN A 70 -0.85 22.44 2.21
N VAL A 71 -1.84 22.49 1.32
CA VAL A 71 -2.85 21.45 1.16
C VAL A 71 -2.59 20.75 -0.16
N TYR A 72 -2.85 19.44 -0.23
CA TYR A 72 -2.70 18.67 -1.46
C TYR A 72 -3.80 17.63 -1.60
N ALA A 73 -4.09 17.28 -2.85
CA ALA A 73 -4.85 16.11 -3.23
C ALA A 73 -3.93 15.16 -4.00
N ARG A 74 -4.13 13.85 -3.86
CA ARG A 74 -3.37 12.82 -4.57
C ARG A 74 -4.29 11.79 -5.18
N ALA A 75 -3.83 11.21 -6.29
CA ALA A 75 -4.45 10.06 -6.92
C ALA A 75 -3.36 9.10 -7.39
N SER A 76 -3.56 7.80 -7.22
CA SER A 76 -2.69 6.77 -7.76
C SER A 76 -3.46 5.58 -8.31
N LEU A 77 -2.85 4.92 -9.30
CA LEU A 77 -3.25 3.63 -9.81
C LEU A 77 -2.25 2.59 -9.32
N VAL A 78 -2.76 1.57 -8.64
CA VAL A 78 -1.95 0.53 -8.02
C VAL A 78 -2.31 -0.80 -8.64
N LYS A 79 -1.29 -1.60 -8.96
CA LYS A 79 -1.45 -2.93 -9.53
C LYS A 79 -0.58 -3.93 -8.78
N GLU A 80 -1.21 -4.98 -8.29
CA GLU A 80 -0.54 -6.18 -7.83
C GLU A 80 -0.36 -7.11 -9.03
N PHE A 81 0.88 -7.27 -9.48
CA PHE A 81 1.21 -8.09 -10.66
C PHE A 81 1.37 -9.57 -10.31
N LYS A 82 1.78 -9.85 -9.07
CA LYS A 82 2.01 -11.19 -8.57
C LYS A 82 1.69 -11.22 -7.08
N GLY A 83 0.99 -12.26 -6.65
CA GLY A 83 0.54 -12.49 -5.30
C GLY A 83 -0.06 -13.88 -5.23
N ASP A 84 0.76 -14.91 -5.39
CA ASP A 84 0.29 -16.28 -5.46
C ASP A 84 0.45 -16.90 -4.06
N ILE A 85 -0.64 -17.38 -3.46
CA ILE A 85 -0.59 -18.16 -2.23
C ILE A 85 -1.05 -19.59 -2.55
N ASP A 86 -0.11 -20.52 -2.54
CA ASP A 86 -0.42 -21.94 -2.59
C ASP A 86 -0.62 -22.45 -1.15
N THR A 87 -1.81 -22.99 -0.86
CA THR A 87 -2.12 -23.62 0.43
C THR A 87 -2.49 -25.07 0.22
N LYS A 88 -1.85 -25.96 0.97
CA LYS A 88 -2.13 -27.39 0.99
C LYS A 88 -2.80 -27.77 2.30
N TYR A 89 -3.94 -28.43 2.19
CA TYR A 89 -4.71 -28.98 3.31
C TYR A 89 -4.58 -30.49 3.28
N SER A 90 -4.23 -31.12 4.41
CA SER A 90 -4.14 -32.58 4.52
C SER A 90 -4.91 -33.09 5.75
N TYR A 91 -5.83 -34.03 5.54
CA TYR A 91 -6.60 -34.68 6.60
C TYR A 91 -6.92 -36.14 6.22
N ASP A 92 -6.65 -37.07 7.14
CA ASP A 92 -6.94 -38.52 6.99
C ASP A 92 -6.56 -39.14 5.63
N GLY A 93 -5.38 -38.79 5.11
CA GLY A 93 -4.86 -39.29 3.83
C GLY A 93 -5.41 -38.59 2.58
N ALA A 94 -6.40 -37.71 2.72
CA ALA A 94 -6.83 -36.80 1.67
C ALA A 94 -5.97 -35.53 1.66
N THR A 95 -5.68 -35.01 0.47
CA THR A 95 -4.95 -33.75 0.24
C THR A 95 -5.75 -32.87 -0.69
N GLU A 96 -5.96 -31.62 -0.31
CA GLU A 96 -6.49 -30.57 -1.20
C GLU A 96 -5.47 -29.46 -1.39
N TYR A 97 -5.48 -28.88 -2.59
CA TYR A 97 -4.62 -27.77 -3.00
C TYR A 97 -5.51 -26.59 -3.35
N THR A 98 -5.18 -25.41 -2.82
CA THR A 98 -5.79 -24.15 -3.20
C THR A 98 -4.70 -23.20 -3.63
N SER A 99 -4.84 -22.61 -4.82
CA SER A 99 -3.99 -21.53 -5.31
C SER A 99 -4.89 -20.31 -5.45
N GLU A 100 -4.57 -19.22 -4.75
CA GLU A 100 -5.28 -17.95 -4.90
C GLU A 100 -4.41 -16.94 -5.64
N ASP A 101 -4.94 -16.45 -6.77
CA ASP A 101 -4.36 -15.34 -7.52
C ASP A 101 -4.80 -14.01 -6.89
N LEU A 102 -3.90 -13.31 -6.20
CA LEU A 102 -4.17 -11.99 -5.59
C LEU A 102 -3.88 -10.82 -6.54
N SER A 103 -3.81 -11.09 -7.85
CA SER A 103 -3.61 -10.07 -8.87
C SER A 103 -4.80 -9.12 -8.92
N ASP A 104 -4.62 -7.91 -8.38
CA ASP A 104 -5.67 -6.91 -8.29
C ASP A 104 -5.17 -5.54 -8.79
N THR A 105 -6.09 -4.70 -9.23
CA THR A 105 -5.80 -3.30 -9.62
C THR A 105 -6.81 -2.40 -8.94
N TRP A 106 -6.31 -1.45 -8.15
CA TRP A 106 -7.15 -0.52 -7.42
C TRP A 106 -6.67 0.91 -7.59
N ARG A 107 -7.55 1.84 -7.23
CA ARG A 107 -7.27 3.28 -7.26
C ARG A 107 -7.21 3.80 -5.84
N GLU A 108 -6.24 4.65 -5.57
CA GLU A 108 -6.16 5.35 -4.29
C GLU A 108 -6.30 6.85 -4.50
N PHE A 109 -7.12 7.48 -3.66
CA PHE A 109 -7.32 8.91 -3.64
C PHE A 109 -7.02 9.43 -2.24
N GLY A 110 -6.50 10.65 -2.11
CA GLY A 110 -6.29 11.20 -0.79
C GLY A 110 -6.20 12.71 -0.79
N VAL A 111 -6.41 13.29 0.39
CA VAL A 111 -6.21 14.70 0.65
C VAL A 111 -5.38 14.85 1.92
N GLY A 112 -4.50 15.83 1.94
CA GLY A 112 -3.65 16.06 3.11
C GLY A 112 -3.24 17.51 3.27
N VAL A 113 -2.78 17.82 4.48
CA VAL A 113 -2.28 19.13 4.86
C VAL A 113 -0.93 18.94 5.54
N ASN A 114 0.04 19.75 5.13
CA ASN A 114 1.33 19.86 5.80
C ASN A 114 1.45 21.24 6.44
N TYR A 115 1.95 21.30 7.68
CA TYR A 115 2.15 22.56 8.39
C TYR A 115 3.40 22.54 9.27
N ARG A 116 4.29 23.52 9.06
CA ARG A 116 5.49 23.77 9.84
C ARG A 116 5.12 24.61 11.07
N ILE A 117 5.07 23.95 12.23
CA ILE A 117 4.72 24.57 13.52
C ILE A 117 5.88 25.45 14.02
N LYS A 118 7.10 24.92 13.95
CA LYS A 118 8.36 25.60 14.27
C LYS A 118 9.39 25.27 13.18
N GLU A 119 10.53 25.96 13.15
CA GLU A 119 11.58 25.71 12.14
C GLU A 119 12.00 24.23 12.03
N ASN A 120 11.91 23.48 13.11
CA ASN A 120 12.28 22.06 13.21
C ASN A 120 11.11 21.10 13.50
N VAL A 121 9.84 21.55 13.41
CA VAL A 121 8.67 20.71 13.71
C VAL A 121 7.67 20.82 12.55
N ASN A 122 7.40 19.70 11.88
CA ASN A 122 6.52 19.63 10.71
C ASN A 122 5.41 18.62 10.97
N MET A 123 4.18 19.09 11.06
CA MET A 123 3.02 18.24 11.20
C MET A 123 2.39 17.94 9.85
N TYR A 124 1.90 16.71 9.68
CA TYR A 124 1.09 16.34 8.53
C TYR A 124 -0.16 15.57 8.98
N VAL A 125 -1.23 15.76 8.23
CA VAL A 125 -2.46 14.97 8.33
C VAL A 125 -2.86 14.58 6.92
N ASP A 126 -3.19 13.31 6.71
CA ASP A 126 -3.75 12.85 5.44
C ASP A 126 -4.88 11.84 5.63
N ILE A 127 -5.85 11.89 4.74
CA ILE A 127 -6.95 10.94 4.64
C ILE A 127 -6.90 10.35 3.24
N GLN A 128 -6.96 9.03 3.17
CA GLN A 128 -6.84 8.26 1.94
C GLN A 128 -8.05 7.34 1.81
N ARG A 129 -8.51 7.16 0.57
CA ARG A 129 -9.55 6.23 0.19
C ARG A 129 -9.03 5.26 -0.86
N LYS A 130 -9.37 3.98 -0.74
CA LYS A 130 -9.17 2.97 -1.77
C LYS A 130 -10.49 2.64 -2.47
N GLU A 131 -10.48 2.62 -3.78
CA GLU A 131 -11.61 2.25 -4.63
C GLU A 131 -11.24 1.06 -5.52
N GLU A 132 -12.22 0.21 -5.82
CA GLU A 132 -12.09 -0.98 -6.67
C GLU A 132 -11.14 -2.08 -6.14
N ALA A 133 -10.64 -1.97 -4.91
CA ALA A 133 -9.89 -3.06 -4.28
C ALA A 133 -10.82 -4.20 -3.82
N THR A 134 -10.40 -5.45 -4.04
CA THR A 134 -11.10 -6.65 -3.54
C THR A 134 -11.19 -6.67 -2.00
N VAL A 135 -10.32 -5.93 -1.30
CA VAL A 135 -10.30 -5.78 0.16
C VAL A 135 -11.04 -4.51 0.63
N GLU A 136 -11.99 -4.66 1.55
CA GLU A 136 -12.99 -3.65 1.94
C GLU A 136 -12.52 -2.45 2.79
N ASN A 137 -11.22 -2.30 3.08
CA ASN A 137 -10.72 -1.15 3.84
C ASN A 137 -10.71 0.12 2.99
N LYS A 138 -11.88 0.76 2.92
CA LYS A 138 -12.13 1.91 2.04
C LYS A 138 -11.41 3.18 2.48
N TRP A 139 -11.11 3.37 3.77
CA TRP A 139 -10.56 4.64 4.29
C TRP A 139 -9.42 4.43 5.28
N GLN A 140 -8.40 5.28 5.21
CA GLN A 140 -7.27 5.35 6.14
C GLN A 140 -6.99 6.81 6.48
N ALA A 141 -6.67 7.10 7.74
CA ALA A 141 -6.21 8.40 8.19
C ALA A 141 -4.82 8.27 8.83
N ASN A 142 -3.92 9.20 8.53
CA ASN A 142 -2.58 9.25 9.09
C ASN A 142 -2.29 10.64 9.68
N LEU A 143 -1.50 10.64 10.76
CA LEU A 143 -1.07 11.84 11.49
C LEU A 143 0.38 11.67 11.94
N GLY A 144 1.22 12.69 11.74
CA GLY A 144 2.60 12.71 12.24
C GLY A 144 3.12 14.14 12.45
N PHE A 145 4.25 14.28 13.15
CA PHE A 145 4.87 15.56 13.56
C PHE A 145 6.40 15.50 13.57
#